data_AF-A0A395SAS8-F1
#
_entry.id   AF-A0A395SAS8-F1
#
_cell.length_a   1.000
_cell.length_b   1.000
_cell.length_c   1.000
_cell.angle_alpha   90.00
_cell.angle_beta   90.00
_cell.angle_gamma   90.00
#
_symmetry.space_group_name_H-M   'P 1'
#
loop_
_entity.id
_entity.type
_entity.pdbx_description
1 polymer ?
#
loop_
_entity_poly.entity_id
_entity_poly.type
_entity_poly.pdbx_seq_one_letter_code
_entity_poly.pdbx_strand_id
1 'polypeptide(L)'
;MVSVINRRHDSRSPEKARKLTHSRPKGDRLIVRLKLRPSILAQFPTKPAKALDKKPVTKALIKEHNTHQLHFLDQLISEQYAELDRLSQERAFTLQNINNYERVCSMHLDTLHRNLADACDLGVTSCEFNDDDGDATRLLKDDIQQMREGVQNWSRILMEAKQEAASKKQQISMIATNVKNLEEERRQLSQWT
;
A
#
# COMPACT_ATOMS: atom_id res chain seq x y z
N MET A 1 -4.71 -4.91 -36.19
CA MET A 1 -4.44 -3.46 -36.20
C MET A 1 -5.76 -2.73 -36.28
N VAL A 2 -6.16 -2.02 -35.22
CA VAL A 2 -7.32 -1.11 -35.24
C VAL A 2 -6.86 0.20 -34.63
N SER A 3 -6.97 1.26 -35.43
CA SER A 3 -6.38 2.57 -35.25
C SER A 3 -7.19 3.44 -34.28
N VAL A 4 -6.46 4.20 -33.46
CA VAL A 4 -6.94 5.27 -32.58
C VAL A 4 -7.41 6.47 -33.40
N ILE A 5 -8.57 7.04 -33.05
CA ILE A 5 -9.04 8.33 -33.60
C ILE A 5 -9.11 9.36 -32.47
N ASN A 6 -8.19 10.34 -32.51
CA ASN A 6 -8.16 11.51 -31.64
C ASN A 6 -9.31 12.48 -31.95
N ARG A 7 -10.04 12.93 -30.92
CA ARG A 7 -11.02 14.01 -31.04
C ARG A 7 -10.33 15.36 -30.85
N ARG A 8 -10.46 16.22 -31.86
CA ARG A 8 -9.95 17.60 -31.87
C ARG A 8 -10.76 18.48 -30.92
N HIS A 9 -10.03 19.37 -30.23
CA HIS A 9 -10.54 20.52 -29.50
C HIS A 9 -11.38 21.40 -30.43
N ASP A 10 -12.60 21.76 -30.01
CA ASP A 10 -13.33 22.87 -30.58
C ASP A 10 -13.66 23.88 -29.46
N SER A 11 -13.06 25.05 -29.59
CA SER A 11 -13.07 26.15 -28.64
C SER A 11 -14.06 27.21 -29.11
N ARG A 12 -15.21 27.34 -28.44
CA ARG A 12 -16.02 28.56 -28.49
C ARG A 12 -16.56 28.91 -27.11
N SER A 13 -16.07 30.05 -26.59
CA SER A 13 -16.55 30.74 -25.39
C SER A 13 -17.98 31.27 -25.55
N PRO A 14 -18.71 31.48 -24.44
CA PRO A 14 -20.17 31.62 -24.45
C PRO A 14 -20.63 33.04 -24.82
N GLU A 15 -21.59 33.12 -25.74
CA GLU A 15 -22.27 34.36 -26.09
C GLU A 15 -23.38 34.69 -25.06
N LYS A 16 -23.52 35.98 -24.75
CA LYS A 16 -24.31 36.55 -23.64
C LYS A 16 -25.81 36.18 -23.68
N ALA A 17 -26.41 36.03 -22.49
CA ALA A 17 -27.84 35.76 -22.33
C ALA A 17 -28.72 36.96 -22.74
N ARG A 18 -29.62 36.77 -23.72
CA ARG A 18 -30.70 37.71 -24.03
C ARG A 18 -31.72 37.71 -22.88
N LYS A 19 -31.99 38.90 -22.32
CA LYS A 19 -33.07 39.12 -21.34
C LYS A 19 -34.42 39.00 -22.05
N LEU A 20 -35.20 37.97 -21.69
CA LEU A 20 -36.62 37.88 -22.01
C LEU A 20 -37.41 38.49 -20.86
N THR A 21 -37.81 39.74 -21.01
CA THR A 21 -38.88 40.34 -20.21
C THR A 21 -40.19 39.75 -20.69
N HIS A 22 -40.78 38.82 -19.93
CA HIS A 22 -42.22 38.61 -19.75
C HIS A 22 -42.40 37.39 -18.83
N SER A 23 -43.09 37.58 -17.71
CA SER A 23 -43.46 36.52 -16.77
C SER A 23 -44.42 35.54 -17.44
N ARG A 24 -43.95 34.32 -17.74
CA ARG A 24 -44.80 33.22 -18.22
C ARG A 24 -45.55 32.57 -17.06
N PRO A 25 -46.84 32.23 -17.22
CA PRO A 25 -47.51 31.33 -16.29
C PRO A 25 -46.86 29.94 -16.36
N LYS A 26 -46.65 29.31 -15.19
CA LYS A 26 -46.21 27.92 -15.06
C LYS A 26 -47.22 27.01 -15.77
N GLY A 27 -46.82 26.32 -16.83
CA GLY A 27 -47.67 25.23 -17.35
C GLY A 27 -47.33 24.69 -18.74
N ASP A 28 -46.91 25.52 -19.69
CA ASP A 28 -46.89 25.08 -21.08
C ASP A 28 -45.51 24.57 -21.52
N ARG A 29 -45.29 23.27 -21.35
CA ARG A 29 -44.33 22.53 -22.19
C ARG A 29 -44.91 22.50 -23.60
N LEU A 30 -44.30 23.24 -24.53
CA LEU A 30 -44.49 23.08 -25.97
C LEU A 30 -44.10 21.65 -26.36
N ILE A 31 -45.06 20.73 -26.33
CA ILE A 31 -44.93 19.40 -26.94
C ILE A 31 -45.28 19.59 -28.42
N VAL A 32 -44.25 19.69 -29.26
CA VAL A 32 -44.42 19.57 -30.70
C VAL A 32 -44.86 18.13 -30.98
N ARG A 33 -46.17 17.91 -31.16
CA ARG A 33 -46.71 16.63 -31.62
C ARG A 33 -46.29 16.42 -33.08
N LEU A 34 -45.16 15.75 -33.29
CA LEU A 34 -44.82 15.20 -34.60
C LEU A 34 -45.87 14.15 -34.97
N LYS A 35 -46.80 14.50 -35.88
CA LYS A 35 -47.74 13.53 -36.46
C LYS A 35 -46.95 12.62 -37.41
N LEU A 36 -46.56 11.45 -36.93
CA LEU A 36 -45.97 10.41 -37.76
C LEU A 36 -47.00 9.93 -38.80
N ARG A 37 -46.54 9.58 -40.02
CA ARG A 37 -47.42 9.04 -41.07
C ARG A 37 -48.02 7.69 -40.63
N PRO A 38 -49.24 7.33 -41.07
CA PRO A 38 -49.90 6.07 -40.68
C PRO A 38 -49.06 4.81 -40.93
N SER A 39 -48.23 4.80 -41.98
CA SER A 39 -47.31 3.71 -42.29
C SER A 39 -46.19 3.51 -41.27
N ILE A 40 -45.78 4.58 -40.57
CA ILE A 40 -44.79 4.54 -39.49
C ILE A 40 -45.47 4.10 -38.19
N LEU A 41 -46.68 4.60 -37.92
CA LEU A 41 -47.51 4.19 -36.78
C LEU A 41 -47.85 2.69 -36.81
N ALA A 42 -48.04 2.10 -38.00
CA ALA A 42 -48.31 0.68 -38.18
C ALA A 42 -47.12 -0.25 -37.88
N GLN A 43 -45.89 0.30 -37.83
CA GLN A 43 -44.69 -0.45 -37.44
C GLN A 43 -44.55 -0.54 -35.91
N PHE A 44 -45.30 0.28 -35.17
CA PHE A 44 -45.37 0.19 -33.72
C PHE A 44 -46.54 -0.72 -33.32
N PRO A 45 -46.33 -1.67 -32.40
CA PRO A 45 -47.40 -2.56 -31.96
C PRO A 45 -48.53 -1.75 -31.30
N THR A 46 -49.70 -1.71 -31.93
CA THR A 46 -50.88 -0.93 -31.50
C THR A 46 -51.81 -1.68 -30.54
N LYS A 47 -51.48 -2.92 -30.20
CA LYS A 47 -52.16 -3.62 -29.10
C LYS A 47 -51.58 -3.09 -27.79
N PRO A 48 -52.40 -2.78 -26.76
CA PRO A 48 -51.85 -2.56 -25.44
C PRO A 48 -51.07 -3.82 -25.11
N ALA A 49 -49.75 -3.71 -25.02
CA ALA A 49 -48.93 -4.79 -24.51
C ALA A 49 -49.56 -5.16 -23.18
N LYS A 50 -50.07 -6.40 -23.08
CA LYS A 50 -50.47 -6.99 -21.79
C LYS A 50 -49.40 -6.56 -20.80
N ALA A 51 -49.85 -5.87 -19.76
CA ALA A 51 -49.03 -5.09 -18.86
C ALA A 51 -47.61 -5.68 -18.73
N LEU A 52 -46.60 -4.87 -19.07
CA LEU A 52 -45.23 -5.10 -18.64
C LEU A 52 -45.18 -4.96 -17.10
N ASP A 53 -45.88 -5.84 -16.39
CA ASP A 53 -45.98 -5.89 -14.92
C ASP A 53 -44.80 -6.65 -14.29
N LYS A 54 -43.74 -6.89 -15.06
CA LYS A 54 -42.46 -7.30 -14.50
C LYS A 54 -41.53 -6.09 -14.57
N LYS A 55 -41.59 -5.26 -13.52
CA LYS A 55 -40.45 -4.42 -13.14
C LYS A 55 -39.17 -5.26 -13.30
N PRO A 56 -38.08 -4.70 -13.85
CA PRO A 56 -36.83 -5.45 -13.98
C PRO A 56 -36.51 -6.08 -12.63
N VAL A 57 -36.03 -7.32 -12.63
CA VAL A 57 -35.74 -8.13 -11.43
C VAL A 57 -34.50 -7.56 -10.70
N THR A 58 -34.55 -6.28 -10.36
CA THR A 58 -33.46 -5.51 -9.75
C THR A 58 -33.11 -6.06 -8.37
N LYS A 59 -34.08 -6.60 -7.63
CA LYS A 59 -33.82 -7.22 -6.33
C LYS A 59 -32.90 -8.45 -6.41
N ALA A 60 -33.06 -9.30 -7.42
CA ALA A 60 -32.20 -10.47 -7.59
C ALA A 60 -30.77 -10.05 -8.00
N LEU A 61 -30.66 -9.08 -8.90
CA LEU A 61 -29.37 -8.51 -9.30
C LEU A 61 -28.63 -7.81 -8.15
N ILE A 62 -29.35 -7.07 -7.29
CA ILE A 62 -28.78 -6.45 -6.09
C ILE A 62 -28.29 -7.53 -5.11
N LYS A 63 -29.08 -8.59 -4.91
CA LYS A 63 -28.68 -9.70 -4.03
C LYS A 63 -27.43 -10.43 -4.54
N GLU A 64 -27.36 -10.72 -5.84
CA GLU A 64 -26.20 -11.33 -6.48
C GLU A 64 -24.96 -10.42 -6.35
N HIS A 65 -25.13 -9.12 -6.61
CA HIS A 65 -24.06 -8.14 -6.45
C HIS A 65 -23.52 -8.09 -5.01
N ASN A 66 -24.39 -7.99 -4.01
CA ASN A 66 -23.98 -7.99 -2.60
C ASN A 66 -23.28 -9.30 -2.20
N THR A 67 -23.74 -10.43 -2.74
CA THR A 67 -23.08 -11.74 -2.52
C THR A 67 -21.67 -11.77 -3.09
N HIS A 68 -21.47 -11.26 -4.30
CA HIS A 68 -20.14 -11.18 -4.91
C HIS A 68 -19.21 -10.23 -4.15
N GLN A 69 -19.73 -9.09 -3.70
CA GLN A 69 -18.96 -8.15 -2.87
C GLN A 69 -18.57 -8.76 -1.52
N LEU A 70 -19.46 -9.52 -0.87
CA LEU A 70 -19.13 -10.26 0.36
C LEU A 70 -18.02 -11.28 0.13
N HIS A 71 -18.12 -12.08 -0.94
CA HIS A 71 -17.09 -13.06 -1.28
C HIS A 71 -15.74 -12.41 -1.54
N PHE A 72 -15.73 -11.27 -2.24
CA PHE A 72 -14.51 -10.50 -2.48
C PHE A 72 -13.90 -9.98 -1.16
N LEU A 73 -14.73 -9.42 -0.26
CA LEU A 73 -14.26 -8.98 1.06
C LEU A 73 -13.71 -10.14 1.89
N ASP A 74 -14.36 -11.31 1.88
CA ASP A 74 -13.89 -12.52 2.56
C ASP A 74 -12.50 -12.96 2.06
N GLN A 75 -12.31 -12.96 0.73
CA GLN A 75 -11.02 -13.28 0.12
C GLN A 75 -9.95 -12.27 0.52
N LEU A 76 -10.24 -10.98 0.39
CA LEU A 76 -9.29 -9.92 0.72
C LEU A 76 -8.91 -9.95 2.21
N ILE A 77 -9.86 -10.14 3.12
CA ILE A 77 -9.60 -10.28 4.56
C ILE A 77 -8.69 -11.48 4.82
N SER A 78 -8.95 -12.63 4.18
CA SER A 78 -8.14 -13.84 4.33
C SER A 78 -6.69 -13.62 3.87
N GLU A 79 -6.49 -12.94 2.75
CA GLU A 79 -5.16 -12.58 2.24
C GLU A 79 -4.41 -11.64 3.20
N GLN A 80 -5.10 -10.64 3.74
CA GLN A 80 -4.50 -9.70 4.69
C GLN A 80 -4.11 -10.38 6.02
N TYR A 81 -4.89 -11.35 6.50
CA TYR A 81 -4.51 -12.16 7.65
C TYR A 81 -3.28 -13.04 7.39
N ALA A 82 -3.22 -13.69 6.22
CA ALA A 82 -2.05 -14.47 5.84
C ALA A 82 -0.78 -13.60 5.79
N GLU A 83 -0.90 -12.37 5.29
CA GLU A 83 0.20 -11.41 5.25
C GLU A 83 0.60 -10.91 6.66
N LEU A 84 -0.38 -10.69 7.55
CA LEU A 84 -0.10 -10.37 8.96
C LEU A 84 0.70 -11.47 9.64
N ASP A 85 0.32 -12.73 9.44
CA ASP A 85 1.02 -13.87 10.02
C ASP A 85 2.45 -13.96 9.48
N ARG A 86 2.62 -13.84 8.16
CA ARG A 86 3.94 -13.83 7.52
C ARG A 86 4.84 -12.73 8.08
N LEU A 87 4.38 -11.48 8.10
CA LEU A 87 5.15 -10.35 8.61
C LEU A 87 5.46 -10.48 10.10
N SER A 88 4.52 -11.04 10.88
CA SER A 88 4.71 -11.26 12.31
C SER A 88 5.78 -12.32 12.58
N GLN A 89 5.79 -13.41 11.81
CA GLN A 89 6.82 -14.45 11.89
C GLN A 89 8.20 -13.90 11.49
N GLU A 90 8.28 -13.19 10.36
CA GLU A 90 9.55 -12.58 9.92
C GLU A 90 10.08 -11.57 10.93
N ARG A 91 9.20 -10.73 11.50
CA ARG A 91 9.59 -9.78 12.54
C ARG A 91 10.09 -10.50 13.79
N ALA A 92 9.45 -11.59 14.21
CA ALA A 92 9.90 -12.38 15.35
C ALA A 92 11.30 -12.96 15.12
N PHE A 93 11.56 -13.49 13.92
CA PHE A 93 12.88 -14.00 13.53
C PHE A 93 13.94 -12.88 13.53
N THR A 94 13.64 -11.71 12.96
CA THR A 94 14.56 -10.55 13.00
C THR A 94 14.86 -10.14 14.45
N LEU A 95 13.86 -10.10 15.34
CA LEU A 95 14.05 -9.78 16.76
C LEU A 95 14.93 -10.80 17.48
N GLN A 96 14.78 -12.08 17.17
CA GLN A 96 15.66 -13.12 17.74
C GLN A 96 17.11 -12.90 17.32
N ASN A 97 17.35 -12.54 16.05
CA ASN A 97 18.71 -12.28 15.55
C ASN A 97 19.32 -11.00 16.12
N ILE A 98 18.52 -9.96 16.42
CA ILE A 98 19.00 -8.73 17.06
C ILE A 98 19.75 -9.04 18.36
N ASN A 99 19.21 -9.92 19.21
CA ASN A 99 19.88 -10.30 20.46
C ASN A 99 21.25 -10.97 20.20
N ASN A 100 21.34 -11.79 19.16
CA ASN A 100 22.61 -12.41 18.76
C ASN A 100 23.61 -11.37 18.24
N TYR A 101 23.16 -10.43 17.41
CA TYR A 101 24.00 -9.36 16.90
C TYR A 101 24.48 -8.43 18.02
N GLU A 102 23.63 -8.09 19.00
CA GLU A 102 24.03 -7.32 20.19
C GLU A 102 25.13 -8.02 21.00
N ARG A 103 25.00 -9.34 21.18
CA ARG A 103 26.02 -10.13 21.85
C ARG A 103 27.34 -10.11 21.08
N VAL A 104 27.30 -10.31 19.76
CA VAL A 104 28.51 -10.32 18.93
C VAL A 104 29.17 -8.94 18.88
N CYS A 105 28.40 -7.85 18.76
CA CYS A 105 28.90 -6.48 18.89
C CYS A 105 29.65 -6.29 20.21
N SER A 106 29.05 -6.74 21.32
CA SER A 106 29.64 -6.62 22.66
C SER A 106 30.96 -7.40 22.76
N MET A 107 31.01 -8.63 22.25
CA MET A 107 32.24 -9.43 22.23
C MET A 107 33.37 -8.76 21.42
N HIS A 108 33.05 -8.17 20.26
CA HIS A 108 34.03 -7.45 19.46
C HIS A 108 34.52 -6.18 20.17
N LEU A 109 33.62 -5.44 20.83
CA LEU A 109 34.00 -4.27 21.63
C LEU A 109 34.89 -4.65 22.82
N ASP A 110 34.54 -5.69 23.56
CA ASP A 110 35.33 -6.16 24.71
C ASP A 110 36.73 -6.65 24.29
N THR A 111 36.83 -7.25 23.11
CA THR A 111 38.11 -7.68 22.55
C THR A 111 38.93 -6.48 22.06
N LEU A 112 38.29 -5.52 21.40
CA LEU A 112 38.94 -4.27 21.00
C LEU A 112 39.47 -3.50 22.22
N HIS A 113 38.70 -3.40 23.30
CA HIS A 113 39.13 -2.74 24.53
C HIS A 113 40.34 -3.41 25.17
N ARG A 114 40.39 -4.76 25.16
CA ARG A 114 41.55 -5.50 25.66
C ARG A 114 42.78 -5.27 24.80
N ASN A 115 42.67 -5.39 23.48
CA ASN A 115 43.80 -5.13 22.58
C ASN A 115 44.32 -3.69 22.68
N LEU A 116 43.41 -2.72 22.88
CA LEU A 116 43.79 -1.33 23.13
C LEU A 116 44.53 -1.15 24.46
N ALA A 117 44.11 -1.84 25.52
CA ALA A 117 44.82 -1.82 26.80
C ALA A 117 46.22 -2.45 26.66
N ASP A 118 46.33 -3.60 26.01
CA ASP A 118 47.61 -4.26 25.73
C ASP A 118 48.54 -3.35 24.92
N ALA A 119 48.00 -2.58 23.96
CA ALA A 119 48.77 -1.61 23.19
C ALA A 119 49.29 -0.46 24.06
N CYS A 120 48.46 0.06 24.97
CA CYS A 120 48.91 1.07 25.94
C CYS A 120 50.01 0.53 26.85
N ASP A 121 49.92 -0.72 27.31
CA ASP A 121 50.93 -1.35 28.16
C ASP A 121 52.27 -1.55 27.42
N LEU A 122 52.23 -1.75 26.10
CA LEU A 122 53.41 -1.80 25.22
C LEU A 122 53.94 -0.42 24.83
N GLY A 123 53.36 0.67 25.33
CA GLY A 123 53.78 2.04 25.01
C GLY A 123 53.34 2.53 23.64
N VAL A 124 52.37 1.87 23.00
CA VAL A 124 51.80 2.29 21.72
C VAL A 124 50.89 3.48 21.93
N THR A 125 51.26 4.63 21.37
CA THR A 125 50.50 5.89 21.48
C THR A 125 49.71 6.23 20.23
N SER A 126 50.00 5.56 19.11
CA SER A 126 49.32 5.75 17.81
C SER A 126 48.99 4.41 17.17
N CYS A 127 47.86 4.35 16.47
CA CYS A 127 47.48 3.21 15.63
C CYS A 127 48.05 3.29 14.21
N GLU A 128 48.77 4.36 13.86
CA GLU A 128 49.47 4.47 12.58
C GLU A 128 50.68 3.53 12.55
N PHE A 129 50.90 2.86 11.43
CA PHE A 129 52.08 2.02 11.22
C PHE A 129 53.31 2.89 11.01
N ASN A 130 54.36 2.61 11.78
CA ASN A 130 55.67 3.23 11.63
C ASN A 130 56.68 2.20 11.14
N ASP A 131 57.72 2.68 10.43
CA ASP A 131 58.80 1.81 9.94
C ASP A 131 59.60 1.18 11.09
N ASP A 132 59.65 1.87 12.24
CA ASP A 132 60.33 1.41 13.46
C ASP A 132 59.47 0.49 14.34
N ASP A 133 58.22 0.20 13.95
CA ASP A 133 57.39 -0.74 14.71
C ASP A 133 57.98 -2.15 14.63
N GLY A 134 58.31 -2.73 15.78
CA GLY A 134 58.65 -4.15 15.87
C GLY A 134 57.47 -5.06 15.50
N ASP A 135 57.76 -6.30 15.12
CA ASP A 135 56.76 -7.26 14.62
C ASP A 135 55.57 -7.46 15.59
N ALA A 136 55.82 -7.49 16.90
CA ALA A 136 54.76 -7.61 17.91
C ALA A 136 53.82 -6.39 17.94
N THR A 137 54.36 -5.18 17.79
CA THR A 137 53.58 -3.94 17.72
C THR A 137 52.77 -3.87 16.43
N ARG A 138 53.34 -4.32 15.30
CA ARG A 138 52.62 -4.38 14.01
C ARG A 138 51.43 -5.35 14.07
N LEU A 139 51.65 -6.56 14.58
CA LEU A 139 50.58 -7.55 14.74
C LEU A 139 49.44 -7.01 15.62
N LEU A 140 49.78 -6.35 16.74
CA LEU A 140 48.78 -5.77 17.62
C LEU A 140 47.99 -4.63 16.97
N LYS A 141 48.66 -3.77 16.17
CA LYS A 141 47.97 -2.71 15.40
C LYS A 141 47.03 -3.30 14.34
N ASP A 142 47.45 -4.36 13.64
CA ASP A 142 46.60 -5.10 12.70
C ASP A 142 45.37 -5.69 13.41
N ASP A 143 45.56 -6.35 14.55
CA ASP A 143 44.46 -6.93 15.33
C ASP A 143 43.47 -5.85 15.82
N ILE A 144 43.98 -4.71 16.28
CA ILE A 144 43.15 -3.55 16.68
C ILE A 144 42.34 -3.05 15.49
N GLN A 145 42.97 -2.90 14.32
CA GLN A 145 42.30 -2.43 13.11
C GLN A 145 41.21 -3.40 12.66
N GLN A 146 41.53 -4.70 12.62
CA GLN A 146 40.56 -5.74 12.29
C GLN A 146 39.38 -5.75 13.27
N MET A 147 39.63 -5.57 14.57
CA MET A 147 38.57 -5.49 15.57
C MET A 147 37.71 -4.22 15.41
N ARG A 148 38.28 -3.07 15.06
CA ARG A 148 37.51 -1.84 14.77
C ARG A 148 36.55 -2.06 13.59
N GLU A 149 37.05 -2.63 12.51
CA GLU A 149 36.24 -2.96 11.33
C GLU A 149 35.13 -3.95 11.67
N GLY A 150 35.45 -4.97 12.48
CA GLY A 150 34.48 -5.93 13.01
C GLY A 150 33.37 -5.24 13.80
N VAL A 151 33.71 -4.37 14.75
CA VAL A 151 32.74 -3.58 15.54
C VAL A 151 31.84 -2.75 14.63
N GLN A 152 32.42 -2.03 13.65
CA GLN A 152 31.66 -1.19 12.73
C GLN A 152 30.68 -2.02 11.89
N ASN A 153 31.13 -3.14 11.33
CA ASN A 153 30.28 -4.00 10.50
C ASN A 153 29.13 -4.63 11.30
N TRP A 154 29.41 -5.15 12.49
CA TRP A 154 28.35 -5.71 13.34
C TRP A 154 27.40 -4.64 13.85
N SER A 155 27.88 -3.44 14.16
CA SER A 155 27.02 -2.32 14.53
C SER A 155 26.09 -1.92 13.38
N ARG A 156 26.58 -1.94 12.14
CA ARG A 156 25.76 -1.69 10.94
C ARG A 156 24.67 -2.76 10.78
N ILE A 157 25.06 -4.04 10.83
CA ILE A 157 24.11 -5.18 10.72
C ILE A 157 23.03 -5.09 11.81
N LEU A 158 23.42 -4.78 13.05
CA LEU A 158 22.50 -4.60 14.16
C LEU A 158 21.52 -3.44 13.91
N MET A 159 22.00 -2.31 13.41
CA MET A 159 21.17 -1.16 13.09
C MET A 159 20.16 -1.47 11.97
N GLU A 160 20.63 -2.12 10.89
CA GLU A 160 19.78 -2.56 9.78
C GLU A 160 18.68 -3.51 10.25
N ALA A 161 19.02 -4.50 11.09
CA ALA A 161 18.05 -5.44 11.66
C ALA A 161 17.01 -4.72 12.55
N LYS A 162 17.45 -3.76 13.39
CA LYS A 162 16.55 -2.94 14.22
C LYS A 162 15.59 -2.10 13.37
N GLN A 163 16.10 -1.48 12.31
CA GLN A 163 15.28 -0.70 11.38
C GLN A 163 14.28 -1.59 10.64
N GLU A 164 14.70 -2.77 10.19
CA GLU A 164 13.83 -3.75 9.53
C GLU A 164 12.70 -4.21 10.47
N ALA A 165 13.01 -4.55 11.72
CA ALA A 165 12.01 -4.95 12.71
C ALA A 165 11.00 -3.81 13.04
N ALA A 166 11.47 -2.56 13.04
CA ALA A 166 10.61 -1.39 13.22
C ALA A 166 9.70 -1.15 12.01
N SER A 167 10.24 -1.26 10.79
CA SER A 167 9.49 -1.16 9.54
C SER A 167 8.38 -2.21 9.47
N LYS A 168 8.71 -3.48 9.77
CA LYS A 168 7.70 -4.56 9.83
C LYS A 168 6.63 -4.30 10.88
N LYS A 169 7.00 -3.77 12.05
CA LYS A 169 6.01 -3.38 13.09
C LYS A 169 5.01 -2.36 12.56
N GLN A 170 5.48 -1.36 11.81
CA GLN A 170 4.61 -0.34 11.20
C GLN A 170 3.70 -0.95 10.13
N GLN A 171 4.24 -1.81 9.26
CA GLN A 171 3.45 -2.51 8.24
C GLN A 171 2.34 -3.38 8.86
N ILE A 172 2.67 -4.15 9.90
CA ILE A 172 1.70 -4.95 10.66
C ILE A 172 0.58 -4.06 11.21
N SER A 173 0.92 -2.91 11.83
CA SER A 173 -0.08 -1.99 12.37
C SER A 173 -1.01 -1.41 11.31
N MET A 174 -0.47 -1.10 10.13
CA MET A 174 -1.25 -0.60 9.00
C MET A 174 -2.21 -1.67 8.48
N ILE A 175 -1.72 -2.89 8.26
CA ILE A 175 -2.54 -4.00 7.77
C ILE A 175 -3.62 -4.38 8.79
N ALA A 176 -3.29 -4.46 10.08
CA ALA A 176 -4.26 -4.76 11.13
C ALA A 176 -5.39 -3.72 11.18
N THR A 177 -5.09 -2.45 10.93
CA THR A 177 -6.10 -1.39 10.81
C THR A 177 -6.96 -1.59 9.56
N ASN A 178 -6.35 -1.92 8.42
CA ASN A 178 -7.07 -2.20 7.18
C ASN A 178 -8.00 -3.41 7.33
N VAL A 179 -7.55 -4.50 7.95
CA VAL A 179 -8.37 -5.68 8.24
C VAL A 179 -9.59 -5.31 9.07
N LYS A 180 -9.41 -4.52 10.13
CA LYS A 180 -10.54 -4.04 10.96
C LYS A 180 -11.57 -3.25 10.14
N ASN A 181 -11.11 -2.40 9.21
CA ASN A 181 -11.99 -1.63 8.34
C ASN A 181 -12.74 -2.56 7.36
N LEU A 182 -12.05 -3.52 6.75
CA LEU A 182 -12.64 -4.51 5.84
C LEU A 182 -13.66 -5.40 6.55
N GLU A 183 -13.40 -5.81 7.79
CA GLU A 183 -14.36 -6.55 8.60
C GLU A 183 -15.62 -5.73 8.89
N GLU A 184 -15.48 -4.43 9.15
CA GLU A 184 -16.61 -3.54 9.38
C GLU A 184 -17.43 -3.36 8.10
N GLU A 185 -16.78 -3.14 6.95
CA GLU A 185 -17.44 -3.09 5.64
C GLU A 185 -18.18 -4.40 5.34
N ARG A 186 -17.55 -5.54 5.60
CA ARG A 186 -18.17 -6.86 5.46
C ARG A 186 -19.40 -7.01 6.34
N ARG A 187 -19.32 -6.61 7.61
CA ARG A 187 -20.48 -6.65 8.54
C ARG A 187 -21.60 -5.75 8.05
N GLN A 188 -21.30 -4.54 7.60
CA GLN A 188 -22.30 -3.63 7.06
C GLN A 188 -22.98 -4.23 5.84
N LEU A 189 -22.22 -4.74 4.87
CA LEU A 189 -22.75 -5.35 3.66
C LEU A 189 -23.60 -6.59 3.94
N SER A 190 -23.22 -7.40 4.94
CA SER A 190 -23.98 -8.58 5.34
C SER A 190 -25.40 -8.26 5.86
N GLN A 191 -25.63 -7.04 6.36
CA GLN A 191 -26.97 -6.60 6.79
C GLN A 191 -27.92 -6.32 5.61
N TRP A 192 -27.39 -6.15 4.40
CA TRP A 192 -28.14 -5.83 3.18
C TRP A 192 -28.36 -7.03 2.26
N THR A 193 -27.96 -8.24 2.69
CA THR A 193 -28.02 -9.48 1.88
C THR A 193 -29.11 -10.42 2.39
#